data_AF-A0ABD5P143-F1
#
_entry.id   AF-A0ABD5P143-F1
#
_cell.length_a   1.000
_cell.length_b   1.000
_cell.length_c   1.000
_cell.angle_alpha   90.00
_cell.angle_beta   90.00
_cell.angle_gamma   90.00
#
_symmetry.space_group_name_H-M   'P 1'
#
loop_
_entity.id
_entity.type
_entity.pdbx_description
1 polymer ?
#
loop_
_entity_poly.entity_id
_entity_poly.type
_entity_poly.pdbx_seq_one_letter_code
_entity_poly.pdbx_strand_id
1 'polypeptide(L)'
;MHRRTFVRGSSIALTGVVAGCLGAGDDGDGDGDGSDGDGDSSLPTVAGSLSVVDSPTAVTVRDTVEFDLELTNDGDDDHDVAVSVDVGDERREEVVTVAAGDSETATVGVDTDYESVERGGISLGENEWTVTANLEDGTESGTLAVQDAPVEWYQPDEEKICPVCNMLTEMYEGWHAQATHADGSRIEFCSLGCAVEYWIHPTDHDATDYDGKHEGTIEDELVTIWAPDFTDVDTDPDDGSSAAHPGWEAFIDMREGYFVLDSRTFQKYTTPMPGGSPVCFAEYDDAVAYVDEWDELTEDDIVELEDLADVEAGKRYRANYQA
;
A
#
# COMPACT_ATOMS: atom_id res chain seq x y z
N MET A 1 20.35 -10.93 8.36
CA MET A 1 20.87 -11.06 6.98
C MET A 1 20.28 -12.33 6.36
N HIS A 2 19.08 -12.24 5.80
CA HIS A 2 18.64 -12.94 4.60
C HIS A 2 17.69 -11.97 3.89
N ARG A 3 17.92 -11.78 2.59
CA ARG A 3 17.26 -10.79 1.73
C ARG A 3 15.94 -11.40 1.24
N ARG A 4 14.81 -10.69 1.36
CA ARG A 4 13.65 -10.99 0.54
C ARG A 4 13.99 -10.70 -0.92
N THR A 5 13.87 -11.73 -1.74
CA THR A 5 14.11 -11.70 -3.19
C THR A 5 12.75 -11.61 -3.84
N PHE A 6 12.36 -10.44 -4.34
CA PHE A 6 11.14 -10.32 -5.13
C PHE A 6 11.29 -11.12 -6.43
N VAL A 7 10.31 -12.00 -6.66
CA VAL A 7 10.20 -12.83 -7.85
C VAL A 7 9.85 -11.95 -9.05
N ARG A 8 10.63 -12.08 -10.13
CA ARG A 8 10.41 -11.41 -11.41
C ARG A 8 9.02 -11.73 -11.99
N GLY A 9 8.13 -10.75 -12.02
CA GLY A 9 6.95 -10.74 -12.88
C GLY A 9 7.35 -10.83 -14.35
N SER A 10 6.87 -11.84 -15.05
CA SER A 10 7.07 -12.00 -16.49
C SER A 10 6.09 -11.11 -17.26
N SER A 11 6.59 -10.05 -17.89
CA SER A 11 5.79 -9.18 -18.76
C SER A 11 5.28 -9.95 -19.99
N ILE A 12 3.97 -10.13 -20.09
CA ILE A 12 3.30 -10.63 -21.29
C ILE A 12 3.09 -9.43 -22.23
N ALA A 13 3.77 -9.43 -23.38
CA ALA A 13 3.55 -8.47 -24.45
C ALA A 13 2.23 -8.78 -25.19
N LEU A 14 1.20 -7.96 -24.96
CA LEU A 14 -0.04 -7.98 -25.74
C LEU A 14 0.07 -7.02 -26.94
N THR A 15 0.18 -7.59 -28.14
CA THR A 15 0.11 -6.83 -29.41
C THR A 15 -1.37 -6.73 -29.83
N GLY A 16 -1.98 -5.59 -29.59
CA GLY A 16 -3.34 -5.27 -30.05
C GLY A 16 -3.33 -4.62 -31.44
N VAL A 17 -3.87 -5.33 -32.44
CA VAL A 17 -4.09 -4.82 -33.80
C VAL A 17 -5.38 -3.99 -33.83
N VAL A 18 -5.28 -2.70 -34.16
CA VAL A 18 -6.45 -1.84 -34.40
C VAL A 18 -7.02 -2.13 -35.79
N ALA A 19 -8.19 -2.79 -35.83
CA ALA A 19 -8.99 -2.94 -37.04
C ALA A 19 -10.08 -1.87 -37.08
N GLY A 20 -10.01 -1.00 -38.08
CA GLY A 20 -11.03 0.03 -38.33
C GLY A 20 -12.33 -0.54 -38.90
N CYS A 21 -13.43 0.19 -38.71
CA CYS A 21 -14.63 0.11 -39.53
C CYS A 21 -15.25 1.50 -39.72
N LEU A 22 -15.64 1.73 -40.96
CA LEU A 22 -16.19 2.95 -41.55
C LEU A 22 -17.70 3.11 -41.26
N GLY A 23 -18.12 4.34 -40.97
CA GLY A 23 -19.07 5.06 -41.84
C GLY A 23 -20.57 5.11 -41.47
N ALA A 24 -21.05 6.36 -41.34
CA ALA A 24 -22.39 6.94 -41.62
C ALA A 24 -22.76 7.87 -40.44
N GLY A 25 -22.93 9.19 -40.56
CA GLY A 25 -23.52 10.01 -41.62
C GLY A 25 -24.73 10.71 -40.98
N ASP A 26 -24.57 11.93 -40.50
CA ASP A 26 -25.69 12.80 -40.09
C ASP A 26 -25.30 14.27 -40.26
N ASP A 27 -26.04 14.96 -41.13
CA ASP A 27 -25.87 16.36 -41.49
C ASP A 27 -26.66 17.22 -40.49
N GLY A 28 -25.95 17.94 -39.61
CA GLY A 28 -26.54 18.88 -38.66
C GLY A 28 -25.88 20.25 -38.77
N ASP A 29 -26.46 21.13 -39.59
CA ASP A 29 -26.11 22.55 -39.67
C ASP A 29 -26.42 23.24 -38.32
N GLY A 30 -25.37 23.63 -37.61
CA GLY A 30 -25.42 24.40 -36.36
C GLY A 30 -24.33 25.46 -36.33
N ASP A 31 -24.65 26.64 -36.85
CA ASP A 31 -23.86 27.86 -36.68
C ASP A 31 -23.79 28.23 -35.19
N GLY A 32 -22.59 28.12 -34.61
CA GLY A 32 -22.26 28.49 -33.23
C GLY A 32 -20.78 28.81 -33.11
N ASP A 33 -20.39 29.96 -33.66
CA ASP A 33 -19.06 30.56 -33.56
C ASP A 33 -18.78 30.98 -32.11
N GLY A 34 -17.88 30.25 -31.47
CA GLY A 34 -17.43 30.43 -30.09
C GLY A 34 -16.18 29.58 -29.87
N SER A 35 -15.15 29.83 -30.67
CA SER A 35 -13.83 29.21 -30.52
C SER A 35 -13.14 29.80 -29.28
N ASP A 36 -13.45 29.25 -28.10
CA ASP A 36 -12.60 29.41 -26.93
C ASP A 36 -11.30 28.66 -27.22
N GLY A 37 -10.26 29.42 -27.58
CA GLY A 37 -8.94 28.87 -27.81
C GLY A 37 -8.39 28.36 -26.49
N ASP A 38 -8.28 27.04 -26.38
CA ASP A 38 -7.38 26.36 -25.46
C ASP A 38 -5.95 26.81 -25.79
N GLY A 39 -5.58 27.98 -25.27
CA GLY A 39 -4.25 28.53 -25.37
C GLY A 39 -3.35 27.67 -24.49
N ASP A 40 -2.69 26.70 -25.12
CA ASP A 40 -1.53 25.99 -24.57
C ASP A 40 -0.56 27.04 -24.04
N SER A 41 -0.62 27.29 -22.73
CA SER A 41 0.11 28.34 -22.04
C SER A 41 1.47 27.79 -21.62
N SER A 42 2.18 27.19 -22.56
CA SER A 42 3.53 26.71 -22.36
C SER A 42 4.46 27.91 -22.17
N LEU A 43 5.07 28.02 -20.98
CA LEU A 43 6.08 29.05 -20.73
C LEU A 43 7.24 28.87 -21.72
N PRO A 44 7.85 29.95 -22.20
CA PRO A 44 8.97 29.85 -23.12
C PRO A 44 10.15 29.14 -22.44
N THR A 45 10.92 28.38 -23.22
CA THR A 45 12.21 27.85 -22.75
C THR A 45 13.18 29.00 -22.50
N VAL A 46 13.85 28.97 -21.35
CA VAL A 46 14.84 29.98 -20.93
C VAL A 46 16.23 29.37 -20.74
N ALA A 47 17.27 30.18 -20.87
CA ALA A 47 18.66 29.75 -20.67
C ALA A 47 18.89 29.44 -19.18
N GLY A 48 19.44 28.27 -18.89
CA GLY A 48 19.61 27.79 -17.52
C GLY A 48 19.72 26.29 -17.43
N SER A 49 19.79 25.78 -16.21
CA SER A 49 19.92 24.35 -15.93
C SER A 49 19.09 23.91 -14.73
N LEU A 50 18.70 22.64 -14.74
CA LEU A 50 18.05 21.93 -13.64
C LEU A 50 19.05 20.91 -13.07
N SER A 51 19.09 20.79 -11.75
CA SER A 51 19.75 19.67 -11.07
C SER A 51 18.84 19.11 -9.97
N VAL A 52 18.66 17.79 -9.90
CA VAL A 52 18.03 17.12 -8.76
C VAL A 52 19.09 16.96 -7.68
N VAL A 53 18.93 17.70 -6.58
CA VAL A 53 19.88 17.75 -5.45
C VAL A 53 19.71 16.52 -4.56
N ASP A 54 18.46 16.16 -4.27
CA ASP A 54 18.11 14.95 -3.55
C ASP A 54 16.91 14.28 -4.22
N SER A 55 17.02 12.97 -4.38
CA SER A 55 15.95 12.13 -4.90
C SER A 55 15.87 10.84 -4.08
N PRO A 56 14.71 10.49 -3.52
CA PRO A 56 14.55 9.23 -2.81
C PRO A 56 14.74 8.05 -3.77
N THR A 57 15.38 6.99 -3.25
CA THR A 57 15.56 5.73 -3.98
C THR A 57 14.52 4.69 -3.59
N ALA A 58 13.85 4.88 -2.45
CA ALA A 58 12.75 4.08 -1.98
C ALA A 58 11.77 4.94 -1.18
N VAL A 59 10.50 4.56 -1.20
CA VAL A 59 9.42 5.20 -0.46
C VAL A 59 8.40 4.13 -0.04
N THR A 60 7.75 4.31 1.10
CA THR A 60 6.61 3.47 1.48
C THR A 60 5.35 4.08 0.87
N VAL A 61 4.44 3.25 0.35
CA VAL A 61 3.11 3.72 -0.07
C VAL A 61 2.51 4.60 1.05
N ARG A 62 1.97 5.76 0.67
CA ARG A 62 1.43 6.87 1.50
C ARG A 62 2.44 7.91 1.97
N ASP A 63 3.74 7.69 1.82
CA ASP A 63 4.70 8.76 2.02
C ASP A 63 4.68 9.68 0.78
N THR A 64 4.86 10.98 1.00
CA THR A 64 5.11 11.92 -0.10
C THR A 64 6.58 11.79 -0.50
N VAL A 65 6.82 11.54 -1.77
CA VAL A 65 8.14 11.52 -2.39
C VAL A 65 8.54 12.96 -2.65
N GLU A 66 9.50 13.46 -1.90
CA GLU A 66 10.02 14.82 -2.09
C GLU A 66 11.23 14.81 -3.01
N PHE A 67 11.20 15.68 -4.03
CA PHE A 67 12.32 15.96 -4.91
C PHE A 67 12.86 17.35 -4.62
N ASP A 68 14.11 17.43 -4.17
CA ASP A 68 14.80 18.70 -3.97
C ASP A 68 15.54 19.08 -5.24
N LEU A 69 15.22 20.25 -5.78
CA LEU A 69 15.65 20.72 -7.09
C LEU A 69 16.43 22.02 -6.94
N GLU A 70 17.51 22.15 -7.71
CA GLU A 70 18.25 23.41 -7.91
C GLU A 70 18.00 23.89 -9.34
N LEU A 71 17.46 25.10 -9.46
CA LEU A 71 17.12 25.75 -10.73
C LEU A 71 18.05 26.95 -10.92
N THR A 72 18.81 26.98 -12.01
CA THR A 72 19.70 28.10 -12.34
C THR A 72 19.17 28.84 -13.56
N ASN A 73 19.06 30.18 -13.47
CA ASN A 73 18.73 31.05 -14.59
C ASN A 73 19.99 31.78 -15.07
N ASP A 74 20.50 31.42 -16.25
CA ASP A 74 21.68 32.04 -16.87
C ASP A 74 21.33 33.27 -17.74
N GLY A 75 20.05 33.65 -17.77
CA GLY A 75 19.54 34.80 -18.50
C GLY A 75 19.81 36.15 -17.81
N ASP A 76 19.52 37.22 -18.56
CA ASP A 76 19.67 38.61 -18.10
C ASP A 76 18.40 39.18 -17.44
N ASP A 77 17.29 38.44 -17.48
CA ASP A 77 15.98 38.81 -16.93
C ASP A 77 15.48 37.73 -15.96
N ASP A 78 14.66 38.14 -14.98
CA ASP A 78 13.98 37.20 -14.07
C ASP A 78 12.98 36.36 -14.87
N HIS A 79 12.90 35.06 -14.55
CA HIS A 79 12.05 34.12 -15.28
C HIS A 79 11.27 33.21 -14.35
N ASP A 80 10.00 32.98 -14.71
CA ASP A 80 9.20 31.93 -14.12
C ASP A 80 9.55 30.61 -14.80
N VAL A 81 9.98 29.64 -14.01
CA VAL A 81 10.34 28.29 -14.43
C VAL A 81 9.22 27.35 -14.00
N ALA A 82 8.49 26.80 -14.97
CA ALA A 82 7.58 25.68 -14.75
C ALA A 82 8.39 24.39 -14.64
N VAL A 83 8.23 23.71 -13.52
CA VAL A 83 8.87 22.43 -13.21
C VAL A 83 7.78 21.38 -13.05
N SER A 84 7.98 20.22 -13.65
CA SER A 84 7.13 19.05 -13.48
C SER A 84 7.92 17.85 -13.00
N VAL A 85 7.37 17.13 -12.04
CA VAL A 85 7.86 15.83 -11.59
C VAL A 85 6.83 14.78 -11.97
N ASP A 86 7.28 13.78 -12.72
CA ASP A 86 6.50 12.63 -13.13
C ASP A 86 7.06 11.38 -12.41
N VAL A 87 6.20 10.60 -11.76
CA VAL A 87 6.51 9.29 -11.16
C VAL A 87 5.48 8.29 -11.67
N GLY A 88 5.88 7.36 -12.55
CA GLY A 88 4.89 6.55 -13.28
C GLY A 88 4.01 7.45 -14.16
N ASP A 89 2.68 7.36 -14.00
CA ASP A 89 1.72 8.25 -14.68
C ASP A 89 1.27 9.44 -13.79
N GLU A 90 1.72 9.51 -12.53
CA GLU A 90 1.43 10.63 -11.63
C GLU A 90 2.33 11.83 -11.93
N ARG A 91 1.71 13.01 -12.06
CA ARG A 91 2.39 14.25 -12.44
C ARG A 91 2.09 15.38 -11.47
N ARG A 92 3.13 16.07 -11.04
CA ARG A 92 3.04 17.29 -10.21
C ARG A 92 3.77 18.43 -10.88
N GLU A 93 3.17 19.62 -10.85
CA GLU A 93 3.73 20.81 -11.48
C GLU A 93 3.80 21.97 -10.48
N GLU A 94 4.90 22.70 -10.52
CA GLU A 94 5.16 23.88 -9.71
C GLU A 94 5.77 24.98 -10.58
N VAL A 95 5.57 26.25 -10.21
CA VAL A 95 6.19 27.39 -10.90
C VAL A 95 7.07 28.15 -9.91
N VAL A 96 8.34 28.31 -10.26
CA VAL A 96 9.34 28.98 -9.43
C VAL A 96 9.94 30.15 -10.18
N THR A 97 9.91 31.34 -9.57
CA THR A 97 10.57 32.52 -10.13
C THR A 97 12.05 32.49 -9.76
N VAL A 98 12.94 32.48 -10.76
CA VAL A 98 14.39 32.50 -10.58
C VAL A 98 14.95 33.82 -11.12
N ALA A 99 15.64 34.57 -10.26
CA ALA A 99 16.23 35.85 -10.64
C ALA A 99 17.35 35.70 -11.68
N ALA A 100 17.56 36.74 -12.49
CA ALA A 100 18.60 36.76 -13.52
C ALA A 100 20.00 36.48 -12.95
N GLY A 101 20.67 35.43 -13.45
CA GLY A 101 22.02 35.04 -13.03
C GLY A 101 22.12 34.40 -11.64
N ASP A 102 20.98 34.06 -11.03
CA ASP A 102 20.90 33.43 -9.71
C ASP A 102 20.41 31.97 -9.79
N SER A 103 20.31 31.30 -8.64
CA SER A 103 19.75 29.95 -8.52
C SER A 103 18.78 29.90 -7.35
N GLU A 104 17.74 29.09 -7.49
CA GLU A 104 16.70 28.88 -6.48
C GLU A 104 16.47 27.40 -6.23
N THR A 105 16.11 27.07 -4.99
CA THR A 105 15.76 25.70 -4.60
C THR A 105 14.26 25.51 -4.55
N ALA A 106 13.78 24.39 -5.07
CA ALA A 106 12.37 24.01 -5.02
C ALA A 106 12.23 22.59 -4.48
N THR A 107 11.18 22.34 -3.71
CA THR A 107 10.81 20.99 -3.28
C THR A 107 9.46 20.66 -3.89
N VAL A 108 9.40 19.56 -4.65
CA VAL A 108 8.16 19.09 -5.28
C VAL A 108 7.82 17.72 -4.69
N GLY A 109 6.62 17.61 -4.11
CA GLY A 109 6.12 16.37 -3.51
C GLY A 109 5.20 15.62 -4.45
N VAL A 110 5.43 14.31 -4.64
CA VAL A 110 4.52 13.39 -5.34
C VAL A 110 3.97 12.39 -4.32
N ASP A 111 2.65 12.33 -4.18
CA ASP A 111 2.01 11.41 -3.26
C ASP A 111 2.04 9.99 -3.82
N THR A 112 2.36 9.01 -2.97
CA THR A 112 2.36 7.58 -3.34
C THR A 112 1.27 6.81 -2.62
N ASP A 113 0.06 7.36 -2.54
CA ASP A 113 -1.09 6.63 -2.00
C ASP A 113 -1.49 5.44 -2.88
N TYR A 114 -2.34 4.54 -2.38
CA TYR A 114 -2.73 3.36 -3.17
C TYR A 114 -3.63 3.71 -4.33
N GLU A 115 -4.37 4.83 -4.29
CA GLU A 115 -5.11 5.26 -5.47
C GLU A 115 -4.14 5.53 -6.62
N SER A 116 -3.02 6.18 -6.33
CA SER A 116 -1.92 6.41 -7.27
C SER A 116 -1.21 5.11 -7.69
N VAL A 117 -1.07 4.13 -6.78
CA VAL A 117 -0.47 2.82 -7.09
C VAL A 117 -1.40 1.88 -7.88
N GLU A 118 -2.71 1.97 -7.70
CA GLU A 118 -3.66 1.08 -8.38
C GLU A 118 -4.24 1.69 -9.66
N ARG A 119 -4.38 3.03 -9.70
CA ARG A 119 -4.99 3.76 -10.81
C ARG A 119 -4.05 4.76 -11.49
N GLY A 120 -3.09 5.32 -10.75
CA GLY A 120 -2.18 6.39 -11.18
C GLY A 120 -0.88 5.92 -11.86
N GLY A 121 -0.77 4.64 -12.22
CA GLY A 121 0.38 4.13 -12.98
C GLY A 121 1.68 4.01 -12.19
N ILE A 122 1.67 4.32 -10.89
CA ILE A 122 2.74 3.91 -9.96
C ILE A 122 2.52 2.42 -9.65
N SER A 123 3.58 1.64 -9.49
CA SER A 123 3.48 0.21 -9.16
C SER A 123 4.31 -0.11 -7.92
N LEU A 124 3.93 -1.14 -7.17
CA LEU A 124 4.83 -1.68 -6.15
C LEU A 124 6.09 -2.23 -6.83
N GLY A 125 7.27 -1.85 -6.31
CA GLY A 125 8.56 -2.12 -6.91
C GLY A 125 9.19 -0.89 -7.56
N GLU A 126 10.00 -1.10 -8.60
CA GLU A 126 10.76 -0.01 -9.25
C GLU A 126 9.88 0.77 -10.22
N ASN A 127 9.80 2.09 -10.03
CA ASN A 127 9.14 3.05 -10.91
C ASN A 127 10.16 4.01 -11.50
N GLU A 128 9.97 4.39 -12.76
CA GLU A 128 10.76 5.47 -13.36
C GLU A 128 10.19 6.82 -12.93
N TRP A 129 11.06 7.78 -12.66
CA TRP A 129 10.68 9.17 -12.46
C TRP A 129 11.44 10.09 -13.41
N THR A 130 10.81 11.20 -13.78
CA THR A 130 11.41 12.25 -14.63
C THR A 130 11.08 13.62 -14.04
N VAL A 131 12.07 14.50 -13.92
CA VAL A 131 11.88 15.91 -13.61
C VAL A 131 12.16 16.72 -14.86
N THR A 132 11.21 17.56 -15.27
CA THR A 132 11.34 18.45 -16.42
C THR A 132 11.14 19.90 -15.99
N ALA A 133 11.95 20.81 -16.50
CA ALA A 133 11.81 22.25 -16.37
C ALA A 133 11.87 22.89 -17.76
N ASN A 134 11.21 24.03 -17.97
CA ASN A 134 11.34 24.82 -19.21
C ASN A 134 12.68 25.56 -19.31
N LEU A 135 13.79 24.85 -19.08
CA LEU A 135 15.18 25.29 -19.19
C LEU A 135 15.88 24.53 -20.34
N GLU A 136 16.97 25.08 -20.89
CA GLU A 136 17.72 24.43 -21.99
C GLU A 136 18.24 23.03 -21.62
N ASP A 137 18.79 22.89 -20.41
CA ASP A 137 19.20 21.61 -19.80
C ASP A 137 18.24 21.26 -18.65
N GLY A 138 16.94 21.25 -18.95
CA GLY A 138 15.86 21.12 -17.98
C GLY A 138 15.28 19.70 -17.85
N THR A 139 16.06 18.62 -17.96
CA THR A 139 15.50 17.26 -17.78
C THR A 139 16.45 16.33 -17.05
N GLU A 140 15.97 15.73 -15.96
CA GLU A 140 16.64 14.67 -15.22
C GLU A 140 15.70 13.48 -14.98
N SER A 141 16.25 12.29 -14.73
CA SER A 141 15.46 11.06 -14.57
C SER A 141 16.17 10.06 -13.66
N GLY A 142 15.38 9.20 -13.00
CA GLY A 142 15.91 8.12 -12.17
C GLY A 142 14.86 7.05 -11.87
N THR A 143 15.10 6.29 -10.80
CA THR A 143 14.21 5.21 -10.36
C THR A 143 13.86 5.35 -8.89
N LEU A 144 12.63 5.01 -8.53
CA LEU A 144 12.08 5.02 -7.18
C LEU A 144 11.45 3.66 -6.86
N ALA A 145 11.91 3.01 -5.80
CA ALA A 145 11.29 1.78 -5.31
C ALA A 145 10.11 2.11 -4.38
N VAL A 146 8.88 1.88 -4.83
CA VAL A 146 7.68 2.02 -4.00
C VAL A 146 7.42 0.70 -3.29
N GLN A 147 7.42 0.71 -1.97
CA GLN A 147 7.26 -0.48 -1.14
C GLN A 147 5.98 -0.36 -0.34
N ASP A 148 5.31 -1.48 -0.14
CA ASP A 148 4.26 -1.55 0.86
C ASP A 148 4.84 -2.16 2.14
N ALA A 149 4.47 -1.60 3.29
CA ALA A 149 4.93 -2.08 4.58
C ALA A 149 3.83 -1.99 5.64
N PRO A 150 3.80 -2.96 6.56
CA PRO A 150 3.09 -2.80 7.83
C PRO A 150 3.69 -1.60 8.57
N VAL A 151 2.85 -0.81 9.21
CA VAL A 151 3.28 0.41 9.91
C VAL A 151 3.01 0.29 11.40
N GLU A 152 3.84 0.95 12.19
CA GLU A 152 3.56 1.15 13.60
C GLU A 152 2.29 2.00 13.72
N TRP A 153 1.19 1.38 14.11
CA TRP A 153 -0.06 2.10 14.27
C TRP A 153 -0.08 2.78 15.65
N TYR A 154 -0.24 4.10 15.60
CA TYR A 154 -0.20 5.00 16.74
C TYR A 154 -1.58 5.65 16.93
N GLN A 155 -2.31 5.20 17.95
CA GLN A 155 -3.41 5.96 18.55
C GLN A 155 -3.03 6.29 19.99
N PRO A 156 -2.44 7.47 20.25
CA PRO A 156 -1.95 7.82 21.59
C PRO A 156 -3.04 8.11 22.62
N ASP A 157 -4.25 8.41 22.16
CA ASP A 157 -5.28 9.07 22.96
C ASP A 157 -6.55 8.23 23.14
N GLU A 158 -6.65 7.06 22.51
CA GLU A 158 -7.84 6.18 22.56
C GLU A 158 -7.47 4.69 22.69
N GLU A 159 -8.37 3.92 23.30
CA GLU A 159 -8.22 2.47 23.43
C GLU A 159 -8.29 1.82 22.04
N LYS A 160 -7.29 1.02 21.68
CA LYS A 160 -7.26 0.29 20.41
C LYS A 160 -8.27 -0.85 20.44
N ILE A 161 -9.43 -0.70 19.81
CA ILE A 161 -10.50 -1.70 19.85
C ILE A 161 -10.61 -2.41 18.50
N CYS A 162 -10.51 -3.74 18.50
CA CYS A 162 -10.70 -4.55 17.31
C CYS A 162 -12.13 -4.39 16.77
N PRO A 163 -12.34 -3.97 15.50
CA PRO A 163 -13.68 -3.70 14.96
C PRO A 163 -14.57 -4.94 14.83
N VAL A 164 -13.97 -6.14 14.85
CA VAL A 164 -14.71 -7.38 14.65
C VAL A 164 -15.29 -7.92 15.96
N CYS A 165 -14.55 -7.81 17.06
CA CYS A 165 -14.93 -8.44 18.33
C CYS A 165 -14.94 -7.49 19.54
N ASN A 166 -14.62 -6.22 19.34
CA ASN A 166 -14.51 -5.19 20.38
C ASN A 166 -13.51 -5.48 21.51
N MET A 167 -12.53 -6.37 21.28
CA MET A 167 -11.44 -6.61 22.22
C MET A 167 -10.37 -5.53 22.07
N LEU A 168 -9.76 -5.15 23.19
CA LEU A 168 -8.56 -4.29 23.19
C LEU A 168 -7.45 -5.01 22.42
N THR A 169 -6.95 -4.43 21.34
CA THR A 169 -5.87 -5.04 20.55
C THR A 169 -4.66 -5.14 21.47
N GLU A 170 -4.16 -4.06 22.07
CA GLU A 170 -2.96 -3.99 22.95
C GLU A 170 -2.76 -5.15 23.95
N MET A 171 -3.82 -5.86 24.35
CA MET A 171 -3.71 -7.06 25.18
C MET A 171 -3.14 -8.31 24.47
N TYR A 172 -2.94 -8.24 23.16
CA TYR A 172 -2.67 -9.37 22.26
C TYR A 172 -1.58 -9.10 21.21
N GLU A 173 -0.61 -8.23 21.50
CA GLU A 173 0.32 -7.68 20.50
C GLU A 173 1.06 -8.74 19.66
N GLY A 174 1.44 -9.88 20.24
CA GLY A 174 2.06 -10.98 19.47
C GLY A 174 1.14 -11.70 18.47
N TRP A 175 -0.15 -11.38 18.46
CA TRP A 175 -1.17 -12.02 17.62
C TRP A 175 -1.91 -11.05 16.71
N HIS A 176 -1.55 -9.77 16.72
CA HIS A 176 -2.26 -8.74 15.96
C HIS A 176 -2.18 -8.96 14.47
N ALA A 177 -3.13 -8.35 13.77
CA ALA A 177 -3.08 -8.22 12.34
C ALA A 177 -3.52 -6.81 11.97
N GLN A 178 -3.19 -6.37 10.76
CA GLN A 178 -3.61 -5.07 10.24
C GLN A 178 -4.25 -5.19 8.88
N ALA A 179 -5.34 -4.47 8.63
CA ALA A 179 -5.87 -4.26 7.30
C ALA A 179 -5.46 -2.89 6.79
N THR A 180 -5.43 -2.80 5.47
CA THR A 180 -5.06 -1.62 4.73
C THR A 180 -6.17 -1.27 3.77
N HIS A 181 -6.54 0.01 3.76
CA HIS A 181 -7.38 0.54 2.71
C HIS A 181 -6.61 1.38 1.69
N ALA A 182 -7.23 1.58 0.52
CA ALA A 182 -6.71 2.32 -0.61
C ALA A 182 -6.51 3.79 -0.27
N ASP A 183 -7.37 4.34 0.59
CA ASP A 183 -7.34 5.73 1.04
C ASP A 183 -6.18 6.07 1.99
N GLY A 184 -5.36 5.10 2.38
CA GLY A 184 -4.29 5.37 3.34
C GLY A 184 -4.62 4.98 4.78
N SER A 185 -5.82 4.50 5.07
CA SER A 185 -6.15 4.09 6.43
C SER A 185 -5.67 2.68 6.78
N ARG A 186 -5.44 2.45 8.08
CA ARG A 186 -5.12 1.12 8.64
C ARG A 186 -6.09 0.80 9.77
N ILE A 187 -6.44 -0.47 9.88
CA ILE A 187 -7.24 -1.03 10.96
C ILE A 187 -6.44 -2.12 11.66
N GLU A 188 -6.35 -2.08 12.99
CA GLU A 188 -5.78 -3.18 13.78
C GLU A 188 -6.84 -4.20 14.20
N PHE A 189 -6.43 -5.46 14.27
CA PHE A 189 -7.23 -6.56 14.79
C PHE A 189 -6.49 -7.24 15.94
N CYS A 190 -7.26 -7.68 16.94
CA CYS A 190 -6.69 -8.42 18.07
C CYS A 190 -6.14 -9.79 17.68
N SER A 191 -6.52 -10.32 16.52
CA SER A 191 -6.12 -11.63 16.01
C SER A 191 -6.20 -11.70 14.48
N LEU A 192 -5.45 -12.63 13.88
CA LEU A 192 -5.58 -13.00 12.46
C LEU A 192 -7.01 -13.44 12.12
N GLY A 193 -7.69 -14.16 13.02
CA GLY A 193 -9.08 -14.57 12.80
C GLY A 193 -10.04 -13.40 12.59
N CYS A 194 -9.88 -12.33 13.38
CA CYS A 194 -10.65 -11.10 13.18
C CYS A 194 -10.26 -10.38 11.88
N ALA A 195 -8.98 -10.35 11.54
CA ALA A 195 -8.50 -9.74 10.31
C ALA A 195 -9.10 -10.42 9.07
N VAL A 196 -9.09 -11.75 9.07
CA VAL A 196 -9.70 -12.57 8.02
C VAL A 196 -11.21 -12.36 7.94
N GLU A 197 -11.91 -12.26 9.08
CA GLU A 197 -13.34 -11.93 9.05
C GLU A 197 -13.60 -10.59 8.36
N TYR A 198 -12.80 -9.57 8.71
CA TYR A 198 -12.90 -8.25 8.10
C TYR A 198 -12.59 -8.28 6.60
N TRP A 199 -11.58 -9.05 6.19
CA TRP A 199 -11.24 -9.23 4.77
C TRP A 199 -12.41 -9.78 3.95
N ILE A 200 -13.21 -10.68 4.51
CA ILE A 200 -14.26 -11.40 3.77
C ILE A 200 -15.61 -10.69 3.89
N HIS A 201 -15.89 -10.08 5.04
CA HIS A 201 -17.14 -9.39 5.34
C HIS A 201 -16.89 -7.95 5.81
N PRO A 202 -16.18 -7.12 5.04
CA PRO A 202 -15.83 -5.76 5.49
C PRO A 202 -17.09 -4.94 5.80
N THR A 203 -18.17 -5.14 5.03
CA THR A 203 -19.46 -4.45 5.21
C THR A 203 -20.23 -4.87 6.46
N ASP A 204 -19.98 -6.05 7.03
CA ASP A 204 -20.63 -6.49 8.27
C ASP A 204 -20.07 -5.79 9.51
N HIS A 205 -18.93 -5.11 9.33
CA HIS A 205 -18.20 -4.36 10.35
C HIS A 205 -18.20 -2.85 10.10
N ASP A 206 -19.03 -2.38 9.16
CA ASP A 206 -19.33 -0.97 8.89
C ASP A 206 -20.18 -0.40 10.04
N ALA A 207 -19.58 -0.32 11.23
CA ALA A 207 -20.22 0.19 12.42
C ALA A 207 -19.96 1.69 12.54
N THR A 208 -21.04 2.47 12.45
CA THR A 208 -21.17 3.93 12.61
C THR A 208 -20.62 4.53 13.92
N ASP A 209 -19.98 3.74 14.78
CA ASP A 209 -19.34 4.18 16.02
C ASP A 209 -17.80 4.18 15.92
N TYR A 210 -17.24 3.84 14.75
CA TYR A 210 -15.81 3.75 14.50
C TYR A 210 -15.27 5.13 14.09
N ASP A 211 -14.51 5.79 14.98
CA ASP A 211 -13.66 7.01 14.86
C ASP A 211 -14.06 8.17 13.88
N GLY A 212 -15.23 8.10 13.27
CA GLY A 212 -15.70 8.95 12.18
C GLY A 212 -14.95 8.81 10.84
N LYS A 213 -13.89 7.99 10.72
CA LYS A 213 -13.04 7.92 9.52
C LYS A 213 -13.27 6.69 8.65
N HIS A 214 -13.89 5.65 9.21
CA HIS A 214 -14.12 4.37 8.51
C HIS A 214 -15.61 4.07 8.27
N GLU A 215 -16.49 5.06 8.44
CA GLU A 215 -17.89 4.96 8.02
C GLU A 215 -17.94 4.86 6.48
N GLY A 216 -18.25 3.67 5.96
CA GLY A 216 -18.35 3.41 4.53
C GLY A 216 -17.08 2.88 3.83
N THR A 217 -16.09 2.33 4.55
CA THR A 217 -15.01 1.58 3.88
C THR A 217 -15.54 0.27 3.28
N ILE A 218 -15.65 0.25 1.95
CA ILE A 218 -16.19 -0.88 1.17
C ILE A 218 -15.04 -1.86 0.84
N GLU A 219 -15.38 -3.12 0.56
CA GLU A 219 -14.45 -4.17 0.06
C GLU A 219 -13.52 -3.67 -1.07
N ASP A 220 -14.01 -2.81 -1.97
CA ASP A 220 -13.24 -2.21 -3.07
C ASP A 220 -12.12 -1.26 -2.61
N GLU A 221 -12.07 -0.94 -1.32
CA GLU A 221 -11.02 -0.13 -0.72
C GLU A 221 -10.00 -0.99 0.03
N LEU A 222 -10.23 -2.27 0.30
CA LEU A 222 -9.23 -3.12 0.97
C LEU A 222 -8.12 -3.52 0.00
N VAL A 223 -6.88 -3.07 0.26
CA VAL A 223 -5.74 -3.38 -0.62
C VAL A 223 -4.96 -4.59 -0.11
N THR A 224 -4.66 -4.63 1.18
CA THR A 224 -3.84 -5.70 1.77
C THR A 224 -4.17 -5.93 3.24
N ILE A 225 -3.73 -7.07 3.76
CA ILE A 225 -3.85 -7.44 5.16
C ILE A 225 -2.54 -8.07 5.63
N TRP A 226 -2.15 -7.76 6.85
CA TRP A 226 -0.85 -8.04 7.42
C TRP A 226 -1.00 -8.86 8.69
N ALA A 227 -0.11 -9.80 8.89
CA ALA A 227 0.01 -10.57 10.12
C ALA A 227 1.48 -10.79 10.46
N PRO A 228 1.85 -11.00 11.73
CA PRO A 228 3.18 -11.45 12.08
C PRO A 228 3.47 -12.79 11.42
N ASP A 229 4.69 -12.94 10.91
CA ASP A 229 5.23 -14.25 10.60
C ASP A 229 5.39 -15.04 11.90
N PHE A 230 4.72 -16.19 11.98
CA PHE A 230 4.66 -16.96 13.20
C PHE A 230 6.03 -17.48 13.63
N THR A 231 7.00 -17.60 12.73
CA THR A 231 8.39 -17.96 13.09
C THR A 231 9.06 -16.92 13.99
N ASP A 232 8.60 -15.67 13.94
CA ASP A 232 9.16 -14.56 14.71
C ASP A 232 8.36 -14.26 15.98
N VAL A 233 7.19 -14.88 16.17
CA VAL A 233 6.35 -14.72 17.37
C VAL A 233 6.97 -15.47 18.55
N ASP A 234 7.33 -14.74 19.61
CA ASP A 234 7.72 -15.36 20.88
C ASP A 234 6.47 -15.83 21.64
N THR A 235 6.18 -17.13 21.57
CA THR A 235 5.01 -17.76 22.21
C THR A 235 5.17 -18.07 23.70
N ASP A 236 6.35 -17.83 24.29
CA ASP A 236 6.60 -18.03 25.73
C ASP A 236 7.43 -16.88 26.32
N PRO A 237 6.90 -15.64 26.30
CA PRO A 237 7.66 -14.47 26.70
C PRO A 237 7.91 -14.43 28.22
N ASP A 238 9.10 -13.97 28.60
CA ASP A 238 9.57 -13.90 30.00
C ASP A 238 8.67 -13.05 30.94
N ASP A 239 7.84 -12.17 30.37
CA ASP A 239 6.95 -11.28 31.12
C ASP A 239 5.59 -11.91 31.48
N GLY A 240 5.34 -13.14 31.01
CA GLY A 240 4.11 -13.88 31.25
C GLY A 240 2.90 -13.41 30.43
N SER A 241 3.12 -12.60 29.39
CA SER A 241 2.12 -12.33 28.35
C SER A 241 1.87 -13.58 27.48
N SER A 242 0.83 -13.54 26.62
CA SER A 242 0.50 -14.67 25.75
C SER A 242 1.45 -14.82 24.56
N ALA A 243 2.04 -13.71 24.11
CA ALA A 243 3.12 -13.64 23.14
C ALA A 243 3.71 -12.22 23.11
N ALA A 244 4.99 -12.07 22.76
CA ALA A 244 5.58 -10.76 22.53
C ALA A 244 5.35 -10.29 21.08
N HIS A 245 5.17 -8.98 20.89
CA HIS A 245 5.12 -8.39 19.56
C HIS A 245 6.46 -8.65 18.83
N PRO A 246 6.46 -9.27 17.64
CA PRO A 246 7.71 -9.62 16.94
C PRO A 246 8.39 -8.42 16.26
N GLY A 247 7.74 -7.26 16.26
CA GLY A 247 8.16 -6.08 15.51
C GLY A 247 7.38 -5.99 14.19
N TRP A 248 7.18 -4.77 13.69
CA TRP A 248 6.43 -4.57 12.44
C TRP A 248 7.19 -5.09 11.22
N GLU A 249 8.51 -5.18 11.31
CA GLU A 249 9.36 -5.80 10.30
C GLU A 249 9.11 -7.30 10.10
N ALA A 250 8.50 -7.96 11.09
CA ALA A 250 8.14 -9.37 11.05
C ALA A 250 6.75 -9.60 10.45
N PHE A 251 6.00 -8.54 10.17
CA PHE A 251 4.69 -8.67 9.52
C PHE A 251 4.86 -9.00 8.04
N ILE A 252 3.94 -9.82 7.54
CA ILE A 252 3.90 -10.35 6.19
C ILE A 252 2.55 -10.04 5.56
N ASP A 253 2.57 -9.83 4.24
CA ASP A 253 1.33 -9.70 3.48
C ASP A 253 0.64 -11.06 3.49
N MET A 254 -0.51 -11.12 4.15
CA MET A 254 -1.32 -12.32 4.30
C MET A 254 -1.81 -12.88 2.97
N ARG A 255 -1.87 -12.07 1.90
CA ARG A 255 -2.25 -12.54 0.56
C ARG A 255 -1.20 -13.48 -0.03
N GLU A 256 0.04 -13.39 0.44
CA GLU A 256 1.16 -14.25 0.04
C GLU A 256 1.52 -15.28 1.11
N GLY A 257 0.80 -15.28 2.24
CA GLY A 257 1.09 -16.12 3.40
C GLY A 257 0.43 -17.50 3.37
N TYR A 258 1.02 -18.42 4.13
CA TYR A 258 0.51 -19.77 4.36
C TYR A 258 -0.07 -19.88 5.77
N PHE A 259 -1.33 -20.30 5.87
CA PHE A 259 -2.05 -20.39 7.12
C PHE A 259 -2.22 -21.84 7.55
N VAL A 260 -1.97 -22.13 8.83
CA VAL A 260 -2.27 -23.45 9.39
C VAL A 260 -3.57 -23.41 10.17
N LEU A 261 -4.52 -24.26 9.78
CA LEU A 261 -5.85 -24.41 10.38
C LEU A 261 -5.82 -25.18 11.71
N ASP A 262 -5.01 -24.71 12.65
CA ASP A 262 -4.88 -25.32 13.97
C ASP A 262 -5.93 -24.76 14.95
N SER A 263 -6.91 -25.60 15.30
CA SER A 263 -7.98 -25.26 16.26
C SER A 263 -7.53 -25.30 17.73
N ARG A 264 -6.26 -25.65 17.99
CA ARG A 264 -5.70 -25.79 19.33
C ARG A 264 -4.69 -24.72 19.71
N THR A 265 -4.52 -23.69 18.90
CA THR A 265 -3.59 -22.58 19.19
C THR A 265 -3.92 -21.86 20.49
N PHE A 266 -5.20 -21.82 20.89
CA PHE A 266 -5.58 -21.32 22.23
C PHE A 266 -4.96 -22.16 23.35
N GLN A 267 -4.99 -23.49 23.26
CA GLN A 267 -4.45 -24.37 24.29
C GLN A 267 -2.91 -24.45 24.24
N LYS A 268 -2.32 -24.24 23.07
CA LYS A 268 -0.86 -24.27 22.85
C LYS A 268 -0.21 -22.96 23.29
N TYR A 269 -0.78 -21.83 22.88
CA TYR A 269 -0.14 -20.51 22.96
C TYR A 269 -1.03 -19.42 23.58
N THR A 270 -2.21 -19.77 24.11
CA THR A 270 -3.12 -18.81 24.74
C THR A 270 -3.53 -17.67 23.80
N THR A 271 -3.81 -17.99 22.53
CA THR A 271 -4.28 -17.02 21.53
C THR A 271 -5.52 -16.25 22.00
N PRO A 272 -5.84 -15.08 21.43
CA PRO A 272 -6.95 -14.24 21.90
C PRO A 272 -8.33 -14.90 21.81
N MET A 273 -8.49 -15.83 20.86
CA MET A 273 -9.76 -16.48 20.54
C MET A 273 -9.84 -17.88 21.19
N PRO A 274 -10.92 -18.21 21.94
CA PRO A 274 -11.08 -19.53 22.57
C PRO A 274 -11.11 -20.72 21.60
N GLY A 275 -11.56 -20.49 20.36
CA GLY A 275 -11.51 -21.46 19.26
C GLY A 275 -10.15 -21.58 18.55
N GLY A 276 -9.12 -20.88 19.05
CA GLY A 276 -7.85 -20.68 18.38
C GLY A 276 -7.87 -19.49 17.42
N SER A 277 -6.70 -19.14 16.92
CA SER A 277 -6.46 -18.31 15.74
C SER A 277 -5.56 -19.12 14.79
N PRO A 278 -5.74 -19.06 13.47
CA PRO A 278 -4.75 -19.60 12.55
C PRO A 278 -3.42 -18.85 12.76
N VAL A 279 -2.32 -19.56 12.51
CA VAL A 279 -0.97 -19.00 12.44
C VAL A 279 -0.62 -18.79 10.97
N CYS A 280 0.14 -17.73 10.66
CA CYS A 280 0.53 -17.36 9.30
C CYS A 280 2.05 -17.44 9.16
N PHE A 281 2.53 -17.95 8.03
CA PHE A 281 3.94 -18.10 7.71
C PHE A 281 4.25 -17.46 6.36
N ALA A 282 5.42 -16.84 6.24
CA ALA A 282 5.87 -16.31 4.94
C ALA A 282 6.22 -17.44 3.96
N GLU A 283 6.73 -18.56 4.47
CA GLU A 283 7.28 -19.65 3.68
C GLU A 283 6.52 -20.95 3.96
N TYR A 284 6.21 -21.70 2.90
CA TYR A 284 5.49 -22.97 3.00
C TYR A 284 6.24 -24.00 3.83
N ASP A 285 7.57 -24.04 3.71
CA ASP A 285 8.43 -24.98 4.46
C ASP A 285 8.30 -24.76 5.99
N ASP A 286 8.10 -23.52 6.45
CA ASP A 286 7.90 -23.21 7.86
C ASP A 286 6.50 -23.64 8.34
N ALA A 287 5.47 -23.49 7.49
CA ALA A 287 4.14 -24.02 7.78
C ALA A 287 4.15 -25.56 7.88
N VAL A 288 4.88 -26.25 6.99
CA VAL A 288 5.08 -27.71 7.07
C VAL A 288 5.81 -28.09 8.35
N ALA A 289 6.87 -27.36 8.70
CA ALA A 289 7.62 -27.63 9.93
C ALA A 289 6.73 -27.50 11.18
N TYR A 290 5.85 -26.52 11.22
CA TYR A 290 4.85 -26.37 12.29
C TYR A 290 3.87 -27.56 12.32
N VAL A 291 3.34 -27.96 11.17
CA VAL A 291 2.42 -29.10 11.07
C VAL A 291 3.07 -30.41 11.53
N ASP A 292 4.32 -30.65 11.13
CA ASP A 292 5.10 -31.85 11.50
C ASP A 292 5.36 -31.97 13.01
N GLU A 293 5.29 -30.87 13.76
CA GLU A 293 5.42 -30.88 15.22
C GLU A 293 4.20 -31.51 15.92
N TRP A 294 3.02 -31.48 15.28
CA TRP A 294 1.75 -31.82 15.90
C TRP A 294 1.05 -32.99 15.18
N ASP A 295 0.98 -34.15 15.85
CA ASP A 295 0.35 -35.38 15.32
C ASP A 295 -1.11 -35.21 14.84
N GLU A 296 -1.83 -34.18 15.31
CA GLU A 296 -3.21 -33.89 14.89
C GLU A 296 -3.34 -33.07 13.61
N LEU A 297 -2.25 -32.51 13.10
CA LEU A 297 -2.22 -31.68 11.89
C LEU A 297 -1.64 -32.47 10.72
N THR A 298 -2.01 -32.04 9.52
CA THR A 298 -1.50 -32.56 8.25
C THR A 298 -1.26 -31.42 7.27
N GLU A 299 -0.49 -31.65 6.20
CA GLU A 299 -0.28 -30.62 5.16
C GLU A 299 -1.60 -30.16 4.52
N ASP A 300 -2.67 -30.97 4.56
CA ASP A 300 -4.01 -30.59 4.11
C ASP A 300 -4.65 -29.48 5.00
N ASP A 301 -4.08 -29.21 6.17
CA ASP A 301 -4.48 -28.12 7.06
C ASP A 301 -3.72 -26.81 6.76
N ILE A 302 -2.80 -26.82 5.79
CA ILE A 302 -2.12 -25.62 5.29
C ILE A 302 -2.94 -25.06 4.13
N VAL A 303 -3.33 -23.79 4.24
CA VAL A 303 -4.18 -23.09 3.26
C VAL A 303 -3.64 -21.71 2.94
N GLU A 304 -3.96 -21.18 1.78
CA GLU A 304 -3.72 -19.77 1.44
C GLU A 304 -4.91 -18.89 1.87
N LEU A 305 -4.78 -17.56 1.77
CA LEU A 305 -5.83 -16.63 2.22
C LEU A 305 -7.17 -16.86 1.51
N GLU A 306 -7.14 -17.18 0.21
CA GLU A 306 -8.37 -17.44 -0.58
C GLU A 306 -9.14 -18.67 -0.07
N ASP A 307 -8.42 -19.74 0.27
CA ASP A 307 -9.00 -20.95 0.85
C ASP A 307 -9.47 -20.69 2.29
N LEU A 308 -8.67 -19.96 3.10
CA LEU A 308 -9.08 -19.58 4.44
C LEU A 308 -10.38 -18.76 4.43
N ALA A 309 -10.58 -17.96 3.36
CA ALA A 309 -11.76 -17.13 3.17
C ALA A 309 -13.03 -17.91 2.77
N ASP A 310 -12.89 -18.92 1.90
CA ASP A 310 -14.01 -19.70 1.37
C ASP A 310 -14.41 -20.88 2.29
N VAL A 311 -13.45 -21.46 3.03
CA VAL A 311 -13.67 -22.72 3.74
C VAL A 311 -14.47 -22.51 5.04
N GLU A 312 -15.24 -23.54 5.45
CA GLU A 312 -15.80 -23.66 6.81
C GLU A 312 -14.75 -23.49 7.93
N ALA A 313 -13.47 -23.57 7.58
CA ALA A 313 -12.32 -23.31 8.43
C ALA A 313 -12.29 -21.85 8.89
N GLY A 314 -12.44 -20.88 7.98
CA GLY A 314 -12.55 -19.47 8.32
C GLY A 314 -13.67 -19.24 9.34
N LYS A 315 -14.80 -19.94 9.22
CA LYS A 315 -15.92 -19.86 10.18
C LYS A 315 -15.56 -20.28 11.60
N ARG A 316 -14.56 -21.15 11.80
CA ARG A 316 -14.14 -21.60 13.14
C ARG A 316 -13.42 -20.49 13.92
N TYR A 317 -12.77 -19.58 13.21
CA TYR A 317 -11.92 -18.55 13.77
C TYR A 317 -12.61 -17.18 13.90
N ARG A 318 -13.88 -17.08 13.46
CA ARG A 318 -14.69 -15.86 13.51
C ARG A 318 -15.38 -15.68 14.84
N ALA A 319 -15.37 -14.45 15.37
CA ALA A 319 -15.98 -14.10 16.65
C ALA A 319 -17.50 -14.38 16.70
N ASN A 320 -18.23 -14.11 15.62
CA ASN A 320 -19.69 -14.30 15.56
C ASN A 320 -20.14 -15.77 15.46
N TYR A 321 -19.25 -16.71 15.14
CA TYR A 321 -19.56 -18.14 15.14
C TYR A 321 -19.41 -18.81 16.51
N GLN A 322 -18.94 -18.07 17.52
CA GLN A 322 -18.72 -18.56 18.88
C GLN A 322 -19.77 -18.04 19.90
N ALA A 323 -20.79 -17.29 19.43
CA ALA A 323 -21.89 -16.74 20.24
C ALA A 323 -23.15 -17.62 20.27
#